data_AF-A0A534ZFR1-F1
#
_entry.id   AF-A0A534ZFR1-F1
#
_cell.length_a   1.000
_cell.length_b   1.000
_cell.length_c   1.000
_cell.angle_alpha   90.00
_cell.angle_beta   90.00
_cell.angle_gamma   90.00
#
_symmetry.space_group_name_H-M   'P 1'
#
loop_
_entity.id
_entity.type
_entity.pdbx_description
1 polymer ?
#
loop_
_entity_poly.entity_id
_entity_poly.type
_entity_poly.pdbx_seq_one_letter_code
_entity_poly.pdbx_strand_id
1 'polypeptide(L)'
;MAYYPGFRFARNLWRFGALAQCFVATLTGFGLAACFGPRRYDHRRAILGTLATLALGIELLATPIPLLDLGENPTRFEWVRWLQNSPPETTIIHLPMPNGTMLEDFERTTCWMNCQMYHGRRMANGHAAYVPGPATLLMQLMPRFPDADSIRALQYFGINDVLASSEWSTSEQAKKLEQWKTIVVPELATSEMIIYRIVGAAPEGSALRRGAP
;
A
#
# COMPACT_ATOMS: atom_id res chain seq x y z
N MET A 1 6.05 25.60 -17.06
CA MET A 1 5.71 24.40 -17.85
C MET A 1 4.20 24.41 -18.11
N ALA A 2 3.80 24.34 -19.37
CA ALA A 2 2.43 24.59 -19.83
C ALA A 2 1.39 23.64 -19.23
N TYR A 3 0.30 24.23 -18.74
CA TYR A 3 -0.82 23.57 -18.06
C TYR A 3 -1.80 23.00 -19.10
N TYR A 4 -1.45 21.88 -19.73
CA TYR A 4 -2.40 21.14 -20.56
C TYR A 4 -3.26 20.23 -19.66
N PRO A 5 -4.58 20.49 -19.53
CA PRO A 5 -5.47 19.62 -18.78
C PRO A 5 -5.44 18.21 -19.40
N GLY A 6 -5.30 17.17 -18.56
CA GLY A 6 -5.24 15.78 -19.03
C GLY A 6 -3.84 15.13 -18.96
N PHE A 7 -2.75 15.87 -19.19
CA PHE A 7 -1.39 15.30 -19.10
C PHE A 7 -0.95 14.96 -17.67
N ARG A 8 -1.68 15.43 -16.65
CA ARG A 8 -1.47 15.00 -15.25
C ARG A 8 -1.71 13.49 -15.07
N PHE A 9 -2.54 12.87 -15.93
CA PHE A 9 -2.81 11.43 -15.88
C PHE A 9 -1.70 10.58 -16.51
N ALA A 10 -0.85 11.16 -17.38
CA ALA A 10 0.24 10.45 -18.04
C ALA A 10 1.48 10.22 -17.15
N ARG A 11 1.47 10.72 -15.90
CA ARG A 11 2.55 10.46 -14.92
C ARG A 11 2.64 9.01 -14.47
N ASN A 12 1.58 8.23 -14.64
CA ASN A 12 1.58 6.80 -14.36
C ASN A 12 1.66 6.03 -15.68
N LEU A 13 2.72 5.24 -15.86
CA LEU A 13 2.97 4.44 -17.06
C LEU A 13 1.76 3.56 -17.43
N TRP A 14 1.05 3.04 -16.42
CA TRP A 14 -0.13 2.22 -16.62
C TRP A 14 -1.29 2.98 -17.26
N ARG A 15 -1.50 4.24 -16.85
CA ARG A 15 -2.55 5.11 -17.42
C ARG A 15 -2.21 5.56 -18.83
N PHE A 16 -0.93 5.70 -19.15
CA PHE A 16 -0.48 5.95 -20.53
C PHE A 16 -0.75 4.74 -21.43
N GLY A 17 -0.68 3.52 -20.89
CA GLY A 17 -1.05 2.29 -21.59
C GLY A 17 -2.45 2.35 -22.20
N ALA A 18 -3.45 2.87 -21.46
CA ALA A 18 -4.81 3.02 -21.98
C ALA A 18 -4.88 3.97 -23.18
N LEU A 19 -4.15 5.08 -23.16
CA LEU A 19 -4.08 6.01 -24.30
C LEU A 19 -3.41 5.36 -25.51
N ALA A 20 -2.32 4.62 -25.30
CA ALA A 20 -1.65 3.86 -26.34
C ALA A 20 -2.58 2.78 -26.93
N GLN A 21 -3.36 2.09 -26.10
CA GLN A 21 -4.35 1.11 -26.53
C GLN A 21 -5.45 1.76 -27.40
N CYS A 22 -5.98 2.92 -27.02
CA CYS A 22 -6.94 3.66 -27.85
C CYS A 22 -6.35 4.05 -29.22
N PHE A 23 -5.09 4.50 -29.23
CA PHE A 23 -4.40 4.86 -30.47
C PHE A 23 -4.22 3.63 -31.38
N VAL A 24 -3.74 2.51 -30.83
CA VAL A 24 -3.60 1.25 -31.57
C VAL A 24 -4.94 0.74 -32.06
N ALA A 25 -5.99 0.75 -31.24
CA ALA A 25 -7.33 0.32 -31.65
C ALA A 25 -7.87 1.15 -32.83
N THR A 26 -7.64 2.46 -32.80
CA THR A 26 -8.02 3.38 -33.89
C THR A 26 -7.27 3.05 -35.19
N LEU A 27 -5.95 2.85 -35.11
CA LEU A 27 -5.13 2.45 -36.26
C LEU A 27 -5.54 1.08 -36.80
N THR A 28 -5.85 0.12 -35.94
CA THR A 28 -6.36 -1.20 -36.33
C THR A 28 -7.68 -1.08 -37.09
N GLY A 29 -8.60 -0.22 -36.63
CA GLY A 29 -9.85 0.07 -37.34
C GLY A 29 -9.61 0.62 -38.75
N PHE A 30 -8.68 1.58 -38.91
CA PHE A 30 -8.29 2.08 -40.22
C PHE A 30 -7.62 1.03 -41.10
N GLY A 31 -6.75 0.18 -40.53
CA GLY A 31 -6.10 -0.92 -41.23
C GLY A 31 -7.10 -1.97 -41.74
N LEU A 32 -8.07 -2.35 -40.90
CA LEU A 32 -9.15 -3.26 -41.29
C LEU A 32 -10.02 -2.65 -42.39
N ALA A 33 -10.36 -1.35 -42.29
CA ALA A 33 -11.12 -0.65 -43.33
C ALA A 33 -10.34 -0.54 -44.65
N ALA A 34 -9.02 -0.33 -44.61
CA ALA A 34 -8.18 -0.31 -45.81
C ALA A 34 -8.08 -1.70 -46.47
N CYS A 35 -7.94 -2.77 -45.68
CA CYS A 35 -7.77 -4.14 -46.15
C CYS A 35 -9.09 -4.82 -46.56
N PHE A 36 -10.22 -4.49 -45.93
CA PHE A 36 -11.50 -5.18 -46.12
C PHE A 36 -12.66 -4.24 -46.50
N GLY A 37 -12.38 -2.95 -46.73
CA GLY A 37 -13.38 -1.94 -47.04
C GLY A 37 -14.08 -2.11 -48.40
N PRO A 38 -15.18 -1.37 -48.62
CA PRO A 38 -16.10 -1.56 -49.74
C PRO A 38 -15.55 -0.93 -51.02
N ARG A 39 -14.53 -1.54 -51.63
CA ARG A 39 -13.98 -1.08 -52.93
C ARG A 39 -14.57 -1.82 -54.13
N ARG A 40 -14.99 -3.07 -53.93
CA ARG A 40 -15.87 -3.91 -54.76
C ARG A 40 -16.55 -4.88 -53.79
N TYR A 41 -17.86 -5.10 -53.91
CA TYR A 41 -18.64 -5.89 -52.94
C TYR A 41 -18.26 -7.38 -53.02
N ASP A 42 -17.18 -7.76 -52.34
CA ASP A 42 -16.69 -9.13 -52.23
C ASP A 42 -17.08 -9.70 -50.86
N HIS A 43 -18.06 -10.60 -50.88
CA HIS A 43 -18.63 -11.23 -49.69
C HIS A 43 -17.57 -11.93 -48.82
N ARG A 44 -16.50 -12.48 -49.42
CA ARG A 44 -15.44 -13.17 -48.68
C ARG A 44 -14.62 -12.21 -47.83
N ARG A 45 -14.31 -11.02 -48.36
CA ARG A 45 -13.57 -9.97 -47.64
C ARG A 45 -14.41 -9.39 -46.51
N ALA A 46 -15.72 -9.25 -46.72
CA ALA A 46 -16.65 -8.83 -45.67
C ALA A 46 -16.70 -9.86 -44.51
N ILE A 47 -16.79 -11.16 -44.83
CA ILE A 47 -16.80 -12.22 -43.80
C ILE A 47 -15.47 -12.24 -43.03
N LEU A 48 -14.32 -12.18 -43.73
CA LEU A 48 -13.00 -12.16 -43.10
C LEU A 48 -12.81 -10.92 -42.20
N GLY A 49 -13.24 -9.74 -42.65
CA GLY A 49 -13.17 -8.51 -41.85
C GLY A 49 -14.04 -8.60 -40.58
N THR A 50 -15.25 -9.15 -40.69
CA THR A 50 -16.13 -9.38 -39.54
C THR A 50 -15.54 -10.38 -38.56
N LEU A 51 -15.00 -11.50 -39.04
CA LEU A 51 -14.35 -12.50 -38.18
C LEU A 51 -13.12 -11.94 -37.46
N ALA A 52 -12.28 -11.17 -38.16
CA ALA A 52 -11.12 -10.51 -37.56
C ALA A 52 -11.52 -9.50 -36.49
N THR A 53 -12.58 -8.72 -36.74
CA THR A 53 -13.11 -7.76 -35.76
C THR A 53 -13.69 -8.47 -34.53
N LEU A 54 -14.43 -9.57 -34.74
CA LEU A 54 -15.01 -10.35 -33.66
C LEU A 54 -13.93 -11.01 -32.79
N ALA A 55 -12.90 -11.59 -33.42
CA ALA A 55 -11.77 -12.20 -32.71
C ALA A 55 -11.04 -11.17 -31.83
N LEU A 56 -10.76 -9.97 -32.38
CA LEU A 56 -10.20 -8.85 -31.61
C LEU A 56 -11.11 -8.41 -30.47
N GLY A 57 -12.42 -8.36 -30.69
CA GLY A 57 -13.39 -8.01 -29.66
C GLY A 57 -13.44 -9.02 -28.51
N ILE A 58 -13.26 -10.31 -28.79
CA ILE A 58 -13.18 -11.37 -27.78
C ILE A 58 -11.86 -11.28 -26.99
N GLU A 59 -10.74 -11.08 -27.68
CA GLU A 59 -9.42 -10.93 -27.04
C GLU A 59 -9.34 -9.68 -26.14
N LEU A 60 -9.96 -8.58 -26.58
CA LEU A 60 -10.03 -7.32 -25.84
C LEU A 60 -11.22 -7.24 -24.89
N LEU A 61 -11.97 -8.34 -24.70
CA LEU A 61 -13.14 -8.34 -23.82
C LEU A 61 -12.67 -8.16 -22.38
N ALA A 62 -12.74 -6.91 -21.90
CA ALA A 62 -12.51 -6.59 -20.50
C ALA A 62 -13.73 -7.03 -19.69
N THR A 63 -13.66 -8.23 -19.12
CA THR A 63 -14.65 -8.66 -18.13
C THR A 63 -14.44 -7.83 -16.85
N PRO A 64 -15.51 -7.28 -16.25
CA PRO A 64 -15.38 -6.59 -14.97
C PRO A 64 -14.77 -7.55 -13.95
N ILE A 65 -13.58 -7.20 -13.46
CA ILE A 65 -12.99 -7.91 -12.32
C ILE A 65 -13.87 -7.55 -11.11
N PRO A 66 -14.41 -8.53 -10.38
CA PRO A 66 -15.20 -8.24 -9.20
C PRO A 66 -14.36 -7.40 -8.24
N LEU A 67 -14.91 -6.27 -7.78
CA LEU A 67 -14.25 -5.46 -6.78
C LEU A 67 -14.09 -6.29 -5.52
N LEU A 68 -12.89 -6.29 -4.95
CA LEU A 68 -12.64 -6.92 -3.67
C LEU A 68 -13.52 -6.23 -2.62
N ASP A 69 -14.35 -7.01 -1.94
CA ASP A 69 -15.06 -6.52 -0.77
C ASP A 69 -14.04 -6.31 0.35
N LEU A 70 -13.78 -5.05 0.69
CA LEU A 70 -12.86 -4.66 1.74
C LEU A 70 -13.44 -4.88 3.14
N GLY A 71 -14.69 -5.37 3.24
CA GLY A 71 -15.38 -5.66 4.47
C GLY A 71 -15.94 -4.40 5.13
N GLU A 72 -15.75 -4.28 6.43
CA GLU A 72 -16.32 -3.17 7.20
C GLU A 72 -15.71 -1.81 6.82
N ASN A 73 -16.54 -0.77 6.89
CA ASN A 73 -16.06 0.61 6.73
C ASN A 73 -15.00 0.91 7.80
N PRO A 74 -13.79 1.40 7.43
CA PRO A 74 -12.72 1.65 8.38
C PRO A 74 -13.09 2.53 9.57
N THR A 75 -14.07 3.42 9.41
CA THR A 75 -14.56 4.28 10.50
C THR A 75 -15.30 3.54 11.62
N ARG A 76 -15.68 2.27 11.41
CA ARG A 76 -16.28 1.43 12.46
C ARG A 76 -15.25 0.98 13.48
N PHE A 77 -14.01 0.76 13.05
CA PHE A 77 -12.94 0.35 13.94
C PHE A 77 -12.67 1.42 15.00
N GLU A 78 -12.60 0.98 16.27
CA GLU A 78 -12.39 1.89 17.39
C GLU A 78 -11.02 2.55 17.35
N TRP A 79 -9.97 1.80 16.98
CA TRP A 79 -8.61 2.33 16.86
C TRP A 79 -8.49 3.42 15.77
N VAL A 80 -9.26 3.32 14.68
CA VAL A 80 -9.30 4.34 13.62
C VAL A 80 -9.90 5.63 14.15
N ARG A 81 -11.04 5.54 14.85
CA ARG A 81 -11.69 6.71 15.47
C ARG A 81 -10.85 7.33 16.56
N TRP A 82 -10.14 6.50 17.35
CA TRP A 82 -9.19 6.97 18.33
C TRP A 82 -8.08 7.79 17.67
N LEU A 83 -7.44 7.24 16.64
CA LEU A 83 -6.39 7.94 15.89
C LEU A 83 -6.90 9.22 15.24
N GLN A 84 -8.14 9.24 14.74
CA GLN A 84 -8.75 10.44 14.15
C GLN A 84 -8.81 11.61 15.16
N ASN A 85 -8.87 11.32 16.46
CA ASN A 85 -8.89 12.31 17.53
C ASN A 85 -7.52 12.60 18.15
N SER A 86 -6.49 11.79 17.85
CA SER A 86 -5.11 12.00 18.34
C SER A 86 -4.47 13.31 17.81
N PRO A 87 -3.34 13.76 18.36
CA PRO A 87 -2.63 14.91 17.84
C PRO A 87 -2.22 14.76 16.34
N PRO A 88 -2.17 15.86 15.56
CA PRO A 88 -1.76 15.83 14.15
C PRO A 88 -0.33 15.34 13.91
N GLU A 89 0.55 15.54 14.89
CA GLU A 89 1.94 15.10 14.82
C GLU A 89 2.14 13.62 15.16
N THR A 90 1.08 12.92 15.59
CA THR A 90 1.14 11.48 15.87
C THR A 90 1.58 10.71 14.63
N THR A 91 2.74 10.08 14.75
CA THR A 91 3.30 9.16 13.76
C THR A 91 3.20 7.74 14.30
N ILE A 92 2.68 6.84 13.46
CA ILE A 92 2.33 5.47 13.83
C ILE A 92 3.13 4.45 13.05
N ILE A 93 3.25 3.25 13.60
CA ILE A 93 3.69 2.05 12.89
C ILE A 93 2.80 0.87 13.24
N HIS A 94 2.45 0.05 12.25
CA HIS A 94 1.67 -1.17 12.48
C HIS A 94 2.56 -2.41 12.59
N LEU A 95 2.21 -3.34 13.46
CA LEU A 95 2.82 -4.66 13.61
C LEU A 95 1.80 -5.78 13.32
N PRO A 96 2.24 -6.91 12.73
CA PRO A 96 3.60 -7.18 12.26
C PRO A 96 3.94 -6.38 11.00
N MET A 97 5.23 -6.12 10.80
CA MET A 97 5.74 -5.61 9.52
C MET A 97 5.60 -6.67 8.42
N PRO A 98 5.48 -6.28 7.14
CA PRO A 98 5.53 -7.23 6.04
C PRO A 98 6.85 -8.03 6.06
N ASN A 99 6.75 -9.35 5.90
CA ASN A 99 7.87 -10.28 6.03
C ASN A 99 8.67 -10.48 4.71
N GLY A 100 8.28 -9.80 3.64
CA GLY A 100 8.92 -9.93 2.33
C GLY A 100 8.73 -8.68 1.46
N THR A 101 9.10 -8.82 0.19
CA THR A 101 9.05 -7.73 -0.81
C THR A 101 8.00 -7.99 -1.89
N MET A 102 7.27 -9.11 -1.81
CA MET A 102 6.25 -9.46 -2.80
C MET A 102 4.95 -8.73 -2.50
N LEU A 103 4.09 -8.55 -3.50
CA LEU A 103 2.87 -7.73 -3.36
C LEU A 103 1.91 -8.32 -2.32
N GLU A 104 1.86 -9.65 -2.24
CA GLU A 104 1.04 -10.43 -1.33
C GLU A 104 1.42 -10.16 0.15
N ASP A 105 2.70 -9.91 0.43
CA ASP A 105 3.18 -9.58 1.78
C ASP A 105 2.61 -8.24 2.30
N PHE A 106 2.16 -7.37 1.38
CA PHE A 106 1.64 -6.05 1.69
C PHE A 106 0.12 -5.95 1.70
N GLU A 107 -0.63 -7.05 1.52
CA GLU A 107 -2.10 -7.00 1.54
C GLU A 107 -2.63 -6.37 2.83
N ARG A 108 -2.12 -6.83 3.99
CA ARG A 108 -2.47 -6.28 5.30
C ARG A 108 -2.07 -4.82 5.44
N THR A 109 -0.86 -4.48 5.00
CA THR A 109 -0.35 -3.10 5.00
C THR A 109 -1.23 -2.18 4.15
N THR A 110 -1.74 -2.66 3.02
CA THR A 110 -2.62 -1.92 2.12
C THR A 110 -3.99 -1.68 2.78
N CYS A 111 -4.50 -2.65 3.55
CA CYS A 111 -5.71 -2.44 4.36
C CYS A 111 -5.51 -1.33 5.42
N TRP A 112 -4.36 -1.30 6.09
CA TRP A 112 -4.03 -0.21 7.03
C TRP A 112 -3.86 1.13 6.33
N MET A 113 -3.27 1.17 5.14
CA MET A 113 -3.19 2.39 4.32
C MET A 113 -4.58 2.89 3.90
N ASN A 114 -5.52 1.98 3.62
CA ASN A 114 -6.91 2.37 3.40
C ASN A 114 -7.49 3.03 4.67
N CYS A 115 -7.28 2.45 5.84
CA CYS A 115 -7.69 3.06 7.12
C CYS A 115 -7.01 4.42 7.37
N GLN A 116 -5.77 4.59 6.93
CA GLN A 116 -5.01 5.84 7.01
C GLN A 116 -5.72 7.02 6.34
N MET A 117 -6.45 6.76 5.24
CA MET A 117 -7.22 7.79 4.56
C MET A 117 -8.34 8.39 5.45
N TYR A 118 -8.75 7.67 6.50
CA TYR A 118 -9.83 8.09 7.41
C TYR A 118 -9.31 8.77 8.68
N HIS A 119 -8.23 8.26 9.28
CA HIS A 119 -7.69 8.84 10.52
C HIS A 119 -6.60 9.90 10.27
N GLY A 120 -6.01 9.96 9.08
CA GLY A 120 -5.10 11.03 8.66
C GLY A 120 -3.75 11.10 9.38
N ARG A 121 -3.32 10.02 10.06
CA ARG A 121 -2.03 9.97 10.77
C ARG A 121 -0.92 9.45 9.87
N ARG A 122 0.31 9.91 10.12
CA ARG A 122 1.48 9.48 9.34
C ARG A 122 1.82 8.05 9.73
N MET A 123 1.96 7.17 8.75
CA MET A 123 2.30 5.76 8.96
C MET A 123 3.71 5.47 8.45
N ALA A 124 4.54 4.84 9.27
CA ALA A 124 5.94 4.55 8.94
C ALA A 124 6.12 3.33 8.02
N ASN A 125 5.18 2.38 8.02
CA ASN A 125 5.27 1.13 7.29
C ASN A 125 4.30 1.01 6.11
N GLY A 126 4.08 2.09 5.37
CA GLY A 126 3.27 2.05 4.15
C GLY A 126 3.94 1.29 3.00
N HIS A 127 3.14 0.76 2.08
CA HIS A 127 3.60 0.19 0.83
C HIS A 127 3.91 1.31 -0.19
N ALA A 128 5.09 1.25 -0.81
CA ALA A 128 5.50 2.16 -1.86
C ALA A 128 6.35 1.43 -2.91
N ALA A 129 6.27 1.88 -4.17
CA ALA A 129 7.09 1.34 -5.26
C ALA A 129 8.61 1.56 -5.05
N TYR A 130 8.98 2.48 -4.17
CA TYR A 130 10.35 2.75 -3.77
C TYR A 130 10.43 2.81 -2.24
N VAL A 131 11.29 1.98 -1.66
CA VAL A 131 11.55 1.94 -0.20
C VAL A 131 12.89 2.62 0.06
N PRO A 132 12.91 3.77 0.74
CA PRO A 132 14.17 4.47 1.03
C PRO A 132 14.99 3.71 2.09
N GLY A 133 16.32 3.89 2.08
CA GLY A 133 17.26 3.22 3.00
C GLY A 133 16.89 3.29 4.50
N PRO A 134 16.39 4.42 5.01
CA PRO A 134 15.95 4.49 6.41
C PRO A 134 14.71 3.63 6.72
N ALA A 135 13.81 3.40 5.75
CA ALA A 135 12.66 2.52 5.94
C ALA A 135 13.07 1.04 6.01
N THR A 136 14.15 0.66 5.31
CA THR A 136 14.71 -0.70 5.38
C THR A 136 15.28 -1.00 6.78
N LEU A 137 15.80 0.01 7.49
CA LEU A 137 16.23 -0.16 8.88
C LEU A 137 15.05 -0.55 9.80
N LEU A 138 13.90 0.11 9.66
CA LEU A 138 12.70 -0.25 10.43
C LEU A 138 12.23 -1.67 10.11
N MET A 139 12.23 -2.07 8.83
CA MET A 139 11.88 -3.44 8.42
C MET A 139 12.78 -4.51 9.06
N GLN A 140 14.06 -4.20 9.28
CA GLN A 140 15.01 -5.12 9.92
C GLN A 140 14.87 -5.16 11.45
N LEU A 141 14.52 -4.04 12.09
CA LEU A 141 14.50 -3.92 13.55
C LEU A 141 13.17 -4.30 14.17
N MET A 142 12.05 -3.97 13.52
CA MET A 142 10.71 -4.19 14.07
C MET A 142 10.33 -5.67 14.30
N PRO A 143 10.83 -6.67 13.55
CA PRO A 143 10.60 -8.08 13.89
C PRO A 143 11.15 -8.48 15.27
N ARG A 144 12.12 -7.72 15.80
CA ARG A 144 12.73 -7.94 17.12
C ARG A 144 12.08 -7.11 18.23
N PHE A 145 11.14 -6.22 17.88
CA PHE A 145 10.43 -5.42 18.87
C PHE A 145 9.67 -6.34 19.84
N PRO A 146 9.72 -6.08 21.16
CA PRO A 146 10.42 -4.98 21.82
C PRO A 146 11.88 -5.31 22.18
N ASP A 147 12.82 -4.48 21.72
CA ASP A 147 14.22 -4.47 22.15
C ASP A 147 14.80 -3.03 22.16
N ALA A 148 16.01 -2.86 22.69
CA ALA A 148 16.64 -1.53 22.78
C ALA A 148 16.87 -0.89 21.40
N ASP A 149 17.23 -1.67 20.38
CA ASP A 149 17.51 -1.16 19.04
C ASP A 149 16.24 -0.67 18.33
N SER A 150 15.18 -1.47 18.39
CA SER A 150 13.86 -1.17 17.83
C SER A 150 13.25 0.06 18.49
N ILE A 151 13.32 0.20 19.81
CA ILE A 151 12.84 1.39 20.52
C ILE A 151 13.63 2.63 20.10
N ARG A 152 14.97 2.56 20.01
CA ARG A 152 15.76 3.72 19.53
C ARG A 152 15.45 4.08 18.09
N ALA A 153 15.21 3.10 17.23
CA ALA A 153 14.82 3.36 15.87
C ALA A 153 13.46 4.08 15.82
N LEU A 154 12.46 3.62 16.58
CA LEU A 154 11.17 4.30 16.69
C LEU A 154 11.34 5.76 17.12
N GLN A 155 12.20 6.01 18.11
CA GLN A 155 12.49 7.37 18.58
C GLN A 155 13.22 8.23 17.55
N TYR A 156 14.22 7.66 16.88
CA TYR A 156 14.98 8.34 15.83
C TYR A 156 14.08 8.79 14.67
N PHE A 157 13.09 7.95 14.31
CA PHE A 157 12.11 8.25 13.27
C PHE A 157 10.91 9.07 13.77
N GLY A 158 10.87 9.45 15.05
CA GLY A 158 9.77 10.24 15.63
C GLY A 158 8.43 9.49 15.67
N ILE A 159 8.46 8.15 15.74
CA ILE A 159 7.27 7.31 15.83
C ILE A 159 6.78 7.31 17.29
N ASN A 160 5.54 7.71 17.50
CA ASN A 160 4.94 7.89 18.82
C ASN A 160 4.18 6.64 19.28
N ASP A 161 3.40 6.05 18.38
CA ASP A 161 2.46 4.99 18.71
C ASP A 161 2.70 3.75 17.84
N VAL A 162 2.75 2.57 18.47
CA VAL A 162 2.90 1.25 17.85
C VAL A 162 1.56 0.54 17.91
N LEU A 163 0.99 0.22 16.75
CA LEU A 163 -0.29 -0.48 16.61
C LEU A 163 -0.03 -1.95 16.36
N ALA A 164 -0.12 -2.74 17.41
CA ALA A 164 0.00 -4.19 17.34
C ALA A 164 -1.31 -4.85 16.93
N SER A 165 -1.32 -5.65 15.86
CA SER A 165 -2.48 -6.50 15.56
C SER A 165 -2.73 -7.50 16.68
N SER A 166 -3.98 -7.94 16.83
CA SER A 166 -4.38 -8.97 17.79
C SER A 166 -3.52 -10.24 17.67
N GLU A 167 -3.23 -10.68 16.45
CA GLU A 167 -2.31 -11.78 16.17
C GLU A 167 -0.90 -11.53 16.76
N TRP A 168 -0.31 -10.37 16.48
CA TRP A 168 1.01 -10.03 17.01
C TRP A 168 1.00 -9.93 18.54
N SER A 169 -0.09 -9.42 19.13
CA SER A 169 -0.22 -9.26 20.58
C SER A 169 -0.18 -10.58 21.36
N THR A 170 -0.43 -11.71 20.68
CA THR A 170 -0.34 -13.05 21.27
C THR A 170 1.04 -13.70 21.12
N SER A 171 1.96 -13.06 20.40
CA SER A 171 3.29 -13.60 20.12
C SER A 171 4.20 -13.64 21.36
N GLU A 172 5.26 -14.45 21.30
CA GLU A 172 6.30 -14.48 22.33
C GLU A 172 6.99 -13.11 22.50
N GLN A 173 7.07 -12.33 21.42
CA GLN A 173 7.58 -10.97 21.44
C GLN A 173 6.71 -10.06 22.29
N ALA A 174 5.39 -10.15 22.16
CA ALA A 174 4.46 -9.33 22.94
C ALA A 174 4.59 -9.57 24.45
N LYS A 175 4.86 -10.81 24.88
CA LYS A 175 5.13 -11.13 26.31
C LYS A 175 6.34 -10.37 26.87
N LYS A 176 7.32 -10.05 26.03
CA LYS A 176 8.51 -9.29 26.46
C LYS A 176 8.19 -7.82 26.76
N LEU A 177 7.05 -7.29 26.30
CA LEU A 177 6.65 -5.90 26.59
C LEU A 177 6.52 -5.62 28.10
N GLU A 178 6.23 -6.63 28.91
CA GLU A 178 6.20 -6.48 30.38
C GLU A 178 7.53 -5.96 30.96
N GLN A 179 8.66 -6.31 30.32
CA GLN A 179 9.99 -5.82 30.71
C GLN A 179 10.22 -4.35 30.30
N TRP A 180 9.42 -3.85 29.37
CA TRP A 180 9.53 -2.53 28.75
C TRP A 180 8.40 -1.58 29.14
N LYS A 181 7.53 -1.95 30.09
CA LYS A 181 6.33 -1.19 30.49
C LYS A 181 6.55 0.25 30.95
N THR A 182 7.78 0.60 31.36
CA THR A 182 8.16 1.97 31.73
C THR A 182 8.45 2.86 30.51
N ILE A 183 8.69 2.25 29.35
CA ILE A 183 9.06 2.90 28.10
C ILE A 183 7.92 2.77 27.06
N VAL A 184 7.26 1.62 27.02
CA VAL A 184 6.19 1.28 26.09
C VAL A 184 4.93 1.04 26.91
N VAL A 185 3.97 1.96 26.82
CA VAL A 185 2.76 1.94 27.66
C VAL A 185 1.53 1.67 26.78
N PRO A 186 0.65 0.72 27.12
CA PRO A 186 -0.59 0.52 26.39
C PRO A 186 -1.54 1.70 26.62
N GLU A 187 -2.11 2.26 25.54
CA GLU A 187 -3.09 3.35 25.61
C GLU A 187 -4.51 2.91 25.26
N LEU A 188 -4.65 1.98 24.33
CA LEU A 188 -5.94 1.46 23.88
C LEU A 188 -5.80 -0.02 23.51
N ALA A 189 -6.78 -0.82 23.89
CA ALA A 189 -6.91 -2.20 23.44
C ALA A 189 -8.30 -2.38 22.81
N THR A 190 -8.33 -2.84 21.57
CA THR A 190 -9.56 -3.15 20.81
C THR A 190 -9.54 -4.64 20.41
N SER A 191 -10.63 -5.10 19.78
CA SER A 191 -10.70 -6.46 19.21
C SER A 191 -9.65 -6.70 18.11
N GLU A 192 -9.28 -5.65 17.37
CA GLU A 192 -8.39 -5.74 16.22
C GLU A 192 -6.93 -5.48 16.60
N MET A 193 -6.68 -4.51 17.50
CA MET A 193 -5.35 -3.99 17.77
C MET A 193 -5.16 -3.51 19.21
N ILE A 194 -3.91 -3.53 19.66
CA ILE A 194 -3.46 -2.85 20.87
C ILE A 194 -2.52 -1.72 20.47
N ILE A 195 -2.79 -0.52 20.96
CA ILE A 195 -1.98 0.68 20.72
C ILE A 195 -1.06 0.89 21.90
N TYR A 196 0.24 0.95 21.63
CA TYR A 196 1.27 1.25 22.61
C TYR A 196 1.92 2.60 22.32
N ARG A 197 2.03 3.47 23.31
CA ARG A 197 2.80 4.72 23.20
C ARG A 197 4.22 4.55 23.70
N ILE A 198 5.17 5.14 22.98
CA ILE A 198 6.56 5.25 23.39
C ILE A 198 6.73 6.52 24.24
N VAL A 199 6.90 6.35 25.56
CA VAL A 199 7.00 7.44 26.54
C VAL A 199 8.41 7.64 27.11
N GLY A 200 9.28 6.63 27.04
CA GLY A 200 10.60 6.63 27.67
C GLY A 200 11.75 6.42 26.69
N ALA A 201 12.97 6.79 27.08
CA ALA A 201 14.19 6.53 26.31
C ALA A 201 14.66 5.07 26.45
N ALA A 202 15.19 4.48 25.37
CA ALA A 202 15.82 3.16 25.46
C ALA A 202 17.06 3.21 26.39
N PRO A 203 17.33 2.14 27.19
CA PRO A 203 18.51 2.05 28.04
C PRO A 203 19.81 2.25 27.24
N GLU A 204 20.82 2.91 27.82
CA GLU A 204 22.13 3.07 27.18
C GLU A 204 22.86 1.72 27.10
N GLY A 205 23.20 1.25 25.88
CA GLY A 205 24.00 0.03 25.73
C GLY A 205 23.87 -0.79 24.44
N SER A 206 23.28 -0.29 23.35
CA SER A 206 23.09 -1.10 22.12
C SER A 206 23.81 -0.54 20.88
N ALA A 207 24.03 -1.41 19.90
CA ALA A 207 25.02 -1.29 18.83
C ALA A 207 24.84 -0.12 17.83
N LEU A 208 23.69 0.56 17.84
CA LEU A 208 23.38 1.69 16.95
C LEU A 208 24.26 2.95 17.15
N ARG A 209 25.23 2.94 18.06
CA ARG A 209 26.20 4.03 18.25
C ARG A 209 27.32 4.11 17.20
N ARG A 210 27.37 3.21 16.21
CA ARG A 210 28.39 3.23 15.15
C ARG A 210 27.76 3.30 13.76
N GLY A 211 27.66 4.53 13.24
CA GLY A 211 27.51 4.79 11.81
C GLY A 211 26.08 5.02 11.35
N ALA A 212 25.67 6.29 11.36
CA ALA A 212 24.96 6.85 10.22
C ALA A 212 25.92 7.88 9.58
N PRO A 213 26.05 7.92 8.24
CA PRO A 213 26.91 8.85 7.52
C PRO A 213 26.54 10.32 7.73
#